data_AF-A0A960IHM6-F1
#
_entry.id   AF-A0A960IHM6-F1
#
_cell.length_a   1.000
_cell.length_b   1.000
_cell.length_c   1.000
_cell.angle_alpha   90.00
_cell.angle_beta   90.00
_cell.angle_gamma   90.00
#
_symmetry.space_group_name_H-M   'P 1'
#
loop_
_entity.id
_entity.type
_entity.pdbx_description
1 polymer ?
#
loop_
_entity_poly.entity_id
_entity_poly.type
_entity_poly.pdbx_seq_one_letter_code
_entity_poly.pdbx_strand_id
1 'polypeptide(L)' 'MMRRGEIRWVDLEPVRGSESDKRRPAVIVSNDGANATASRLGRGVVTVVPVTTNTARVYPFQVLLSA' A
#
# COMPACT_ATOMS: atom_id res chain seq x y z
N MET A 1 7.45 12.07 6.22
CA MET A 1 7.35 10.84 7.03
C MET A 1 6.22 9.99 6.46
N MET A 2 6.28 8.67 6.59
CA MET A 2 5.18 7.78 6.17
C MET A 2 4.27 7.49 7.37
N ARG A 3 2.95 7.55 7.20
CA ARG A 3 1.99 7.23 8.27
C ARG A 3 0.91 6.25 7.82
N ARG A 4 0.37 5.48 8.77
CA ARG A 4 -0.73 4.54 8.57
C ARG A 4 -1.96 5.28 8.06
N GLY A 5 -2.59 4.73 7.03
CA GLY A 5 -3.73 5.34 6.33
C GLY A 5 -3.36 6.28 5.18
N GLU A 6 -2.10 6.70 5.05
CA GLU A 6 -1.67 7.49 3.89
C GLU A 6 -1.69 6.63 2.61
N ILE A 7 -2.06 7.26 1.48
CA ILE A 7 -1.98 6.68 0.14
C ILE A 7 -0.68 7.14 -0.51
N ARG A 8 0.10 6.19 -1.03
CA ARG A 8 1.40 6.45 -1.68
C ARG A 8 1.51 5.65 -2.96
N TRP A 9 2.22 6.18 -3.96
CA TRP A 9 2.64 5.39 -5.12
C TRP A 9 3.74 4.40 -4.71
N VAL A 10 3.57 3.13 -5.09
CA VAL A 10 4.51 2.05 -4.81
C VAL A 10 4.80 1.31 -6.10
N ASP A 11 6.07 0.95 -6.31
CA ASP A 11 6.48 0.04 -7.36
C ASP A 11 6.44 -1.40 -6.82
N LEU A 12 5.66 -2.28 -7.48
CA LEU A 12 5.43 -3.65 -7.03
C LEU A 12 6.07 -4.70 -7.95
N GLU A 13 6.83 -4.29 -8.96
CA GLU A 13 7.52 -5.24 -9.84
C GLU A 13 8.87 -5.71 -9.26
N PRO A 14 9.28 -6.96 -9.55
CA PRO A 14 8.59 -7.98 -10.34
C PRO A 14 7.52 -8.74 -9.55
N VAL A 15 6.53 -9.29 -10.25
CA VAL A 15 5.42 -10.08 -9.67
C VAL A 15 5.34 -11.49 -10.22
N ARG A 16 4.70 -12.39 -9.48
CA ARG A 16 4.38 -13.76 -9.93
C ARG A 16 2.88 -14.05 -9.79
N GLY A 17 2.28 -14.57 -10.87
CA GLY A 17 0.89 -15.01 -10.84
C GLY A 17 -0.09 -13.85 -10.67
N SER A 18 -0.90 -13.90 -9.60
CA SER A 18 -1.97 -12.94 -9.33
C SER A 18 -1.61 -11.89 -8.26
N GLU A 19 -0.33 -11.71 -7.98
CA GLU A 19 0.16 -10.61 -7.15
C GLU A 19 -0.21 -9.25 -7.78
N SER A 20 -0.39 -8.23 -6.94
CA SER A 20 -0.63 -6.87 -7.44
C SER A 20 0.63 -6.35 -8.14
N ASP A 21 0.47 -5.93 -9.38
CA ASP A 21 1.56 -5.58 -10.30
C ASP A 21 1.73 -4.07 -10.52
N LYS A 22 2.80 -3.70 -11.23
CA LYS A 22 3.08 -2.35 -11.72
C LYS A 22 3.28 -1.33 -10.60
N ARG A 23 3.57 -0.10 -11.02
CA ARG A 23 3.50 1.07 -10.14
C ARG A 23 2.04 1.45 -9.91
N ARG A 24 1.56 1.39 -8.67
CA ARG A 24 0.18 1.74 -8.30
C ARG A 24 0.06 2.39 -6.92
N PRO A 25 -1.06 3.07 -6.62
CA PRO A 25 -1.31 3.56 -5.28
C PRO A 25 -1.46 2.39 -4.30
N ALA A 26 -1.01 2.57 -3.07
CA ALA A 26 -1.19 1.64 -1.96
C ALA A 26 -1.42 2.41 -0.65
N VAL A 27 -2.23 1.84 0.23
CA VAL A 27 -2.49 2.38 1.57
C VAL A 27 -1.48 1.80 2.55
N ILE A 28 -0.83 2.63 3.36
CA ILE A 28 0.06 2.16 4.42
C ILE A 28 -0.76 1.57 5.57
N VAL A 29 -0.47 0.34 5.97
CA VAL A 29 -1.18 -0.36 7.07
C VAL A 29 -0.31 -0.71 8.26
N SER A 30 1.03 -0.66 8.14
CA SER A 30 1.96 -0.81 9.26
C SER A 30 1.81 0.32 10.29
N ASN A 31 2.15 0.03 11.55
CA ASN A 31 2.04 1.00 12.64
C ASN A 31 3.02 2.17 12.49
N ASP A 32 2.65 3.34 13.02
CA ASP A 32 3.43 4.57 12.85
C ASP A 32 4.81 4.54 13.54
N GLY A 33 5.00 3.75 14.59
CA GLY A 33 6.31 3.58 15.22
C GLY A 33 7.32 2.90 14.29
N ALA A 34 6.89 1.87 13.56
CA ALA A 34 7.70 1.21 12.54
C ALA A 34 7.97 2.16 11.36
N ASN A 35 6.93 2.86 10.87
CA ASN A 35 7.05 3.81 9.76
C ASN A 35 7.99 4.97 10.11
N ALA A 36 7.95 5.44 11.35
CA ALA A 36 8.83 6.47 11.91
C ALA A 36 10.28 6.02 11.91
N THR A 37 10.53 4.79 12.37
CA THR A 37 11.86 4.20 12.41
C THR A 37 12.43 4.03 11.01
N ALA A 38 11.63 3.52 10.05
CA ALA A 38 12.05 3.40 8.66
C ALA A 38 12.39 4.77 8.04
N SER A 39 11.57 5.80 8.33
CA SER A 39 11.83 7.17 7.88
C SER A 39 13.13 7.73 8.48
N ARG A 40 13.36 7.53 9.79
CA ARG A 40 14.55 8.01 10.50
C ARG A 40 15.83 7.33 10.04
N LEU A 41 15.77 6.03 9.72
CA LEU A 41 16.92 5.25 9.25
C LEU A 41 17.18 5.44 7.75
N GLY A 42 16.27 6.09 7.01
CA GLY A 42 16.33 6.20 5.54
C GLY A 42 16.13 4.87 4.81
N ARG A 43 15.79 3.80 5.53
CA ARG A 43 15.58 2.44 5.02
C ARG A 43 14.68 1.67 5.97
N GLY A 44 14.00 0.66 5.46
CA GLY A 44 13.17 -0.24 6.25
C GLY A 44 12.07 -0.86 5.41
N VAL A 45 11.18 -1.59 6.06
CA VAL A 45 10.02 -2.24 5.43
C VAL A 45 8.76 -1.55 5.95
N VAL A 46 7.84 -1.24 5.03
CA VAL A 46 6.54 -0.65 5.31
C VAL A 46 5.49 -1.57 4.70
N THR A 47 4.49 -1.97 5.49
CA THR A 47 3.42 -2.85 5.02
C THR A 47 2.35 -2.00 4.35
N VAL A 48 1.96 -2.39 3.12
CA VAL A 48 0.96 -1.66 2.33
C VAL A 48 -0.12 -2.59 1.79
N VAL A 49 -1.29 -2.02 1.49
CA VAL A 49 -2.39 -2.68 0.76
C VAL A 49 -2.55 -2.00 -0.60
N PRO A 50 -2.34 -2.70 -1.73
CA PRO A 50 -2.46 -2.13 -3.07
C PRO A 50 -3.89 -1.67 -3.38
N VAL A 51 -3.99 -0.59 -4.17
CA VAL A 51 -5.25 -0.03 -4.66
C VAL A 51 -5.43 -0.32 -6.14
N THR A 52 -6.66 -0.57 -6.55
CA THR A 52 -7.06 -0.75 -7.95
C THR A 52 -8.24 0.16 -8.29
N THR A 53 -8.31 0.58 -9.55
CA THR A 53 -9.44 1.33 -10.12
C THR A 53 -10.57 0.40 -10.55
N ASN A 54 -10.35 -0.92 -10.63
CA ASN A 54 -11.41 -1.86 -10.95
C ASN A 54 -12.31 -2.09 -9.73
N THR A 55 -13.43 -1.37 -9.70
CA THR A 55 -14.44 -1.42 -8.62
C THR A 55 -15.71 -2.17 -9.05
N ALA A 56 -15.68 -2.92 -10.16
CA ALA A 56 -16.86 -3.62 -10.69
C ALA A 56 -17.46 -4.62 -9.68
N ARG A 57 -16.63 -5.20 -8.81
CA ARG A 57 -17.05 -6.03 -7.68
C ARG A 57 -16.15 -5.78 -6.48
N VAL A 58 -16.74 -5.47 -5.34
CA VAL A 58 -16.05 -5.27 -4.06
C VAL A 58 -16.37 -6.45 -3.14
N TYR A 59 -15.36 -7.23 -2.79
CA TYR A 59 -15.50 -8.37 -1.86
C TYR A 59 -15.45 -7.93 -0.39
N PRO A 60 -15.90 -8.76 0.59
CA PRO A 60 -15.87 -8.39 2.01
C PRO A 60 -14.49 -8.07 2.60
N PHE A 61 -13.41 -8.49 1.95
CA PHE A 61 -12.02 -8.19 2.33
C PHE A 61 -11.43 -6.96 1.61
N GLN A 62 -12.24 -6.28 0.78
CA GLN A 62 -11.87 -5.07 0.06
C GLN A 62 -12.70 -3.89 0.58
N VAL A 63 -12.11 -2.69 0.50
CA VAL A 63 -12.77 -1.45 0.92
C VAL A 63 -12.81 -0.52 -0.28
N LEU A 64 -14.00 0.02 -0.58
CA LEU A 64 -14.17 1.06 -1.59
C LEU A 64 -13.60 2.38 -1.04
N LEU A 65 -12.66 2.99 -1.75
CA LEU A 65 -12.13 4.32 -1.44
C LEU A 65 -12.95 5.36 -2.21
N SER A 66 -13.57 6.30 -1.51
CA SER A 66 -14.27 7.43 -2.12
C SER A 66 -13.26 8.43 -2.71
N ALA A 67 -13.70 9.17 -3.74
CA ALA A 67 -12.97 10.30 -4.28
C ALA A 67 -13.04 11.52 -3.36
#